data_AF-A0A8C2TPR0-F1
#
_entry.id   AF-A0A8C2TPR0-F1
#
_cell.length_a   1.000
_cell.length_b   1.000
_cell.length_c   1.000
_cell.angle_alpha   90.00
_cell.angle_beta   90.00
_cell.angle_gamma   90.00
#
_symmetry.space_group_name_H-M   'P 1'
#
loop_
_entity.id
_entity.type
_entity.pdbx_description
1 polymer ?
#
loop_
_entity_poly.entity_id
_entity_poly.type
_entity_poly.pdbx_seq_one_letter_code
_entity_poly.pdbx_strand_id
1 'polypeptide(L)'
;MQRSKWCSQKAFGFFKNEQYEKLQSRITNMDELLKEAESCLADLEAGMCFKTREWFVIVLIGCLKLKLCFIPFSFTEWEISEWSERQAVFNFLHDSIELTVEFETPKDGDVYGENPSRKIVSLSFESLLDEEKAPLSSCLVQRLIFQFIGSQGCWQEKCPTLQYLPQVLHDVSLVVSRCRILGEEIEFLERWGGKYNLLKMDIIDTDLKLLFSSSTAYAKFELTLSLSSHYPSASLPFTVGKRIGNIGHEEISAVLSKVPVGYHYLRRTVSSIHQNLLQLPS
;
A
#
# COMPACT_ATOMS: atom_id res chain seq x y z
N MET A 1 41.65 -16.48 -39.61
CA MET A 1 41.14 -15.64 -38.50
C MET A 1 40.01 -14.67 -38.92
N GLN A 2 39.35 -14.83 -40.09
CA GLN A 2 38.26 -13.92 -40.54
C GLN A 2 36.85 -14.54 -40.58
N ARG A 3 36.69 -15.87 -40.51
CA ARG A 3 35.35 -16.50 -40.49
C ARG A 3 34.59 -16.36 -39.16
N SER A 4 35.30 -16.21 -38.03
CA SER A 4 34.68 -16.10 -36.71
C SER A 4 34.04 -14.73 -36.43
N LYS A 5 34.56 -13.64 -37.01
CA LYS A 5 33.97 -12.30 -36.87
C LYS A 5 32.66 -12.12 -37.64
N TRP A 6 32.49 -12.82 -38.77
CA TRP A 6 31.27 -12.77 -39.59
C TRP A 6 30.07 -13.49 -38.94
N CYS A 7 30.31 -14.58 -38.19
CA CYS A 7 29.24 -15.27 -37.44
C CYS A 7 28.70 -14.43 -36.27
N SER A 8 29.57 -13.73 -35.52
CA SER A 8 29.11 -12.92 -34.37
C SER A 8 28.30 -11.68 -34.76
N GLN A 9 28.63 -10.99 -35.86
CA GLN A 9 27.85 -9.81 -36.31
C GLN A 9 26.47 -10.19 -36.85
N LYS A 10 26.34 -11.31 -37.59
CA LYS A 10 25.03 -11.80 -38.03
C LYS A 10 24.17 -12.30 -36.87
N ALA A 11 24.76 -13.00 -35.89
CA ALA A 11 24.04 -13.48 -34.71
C ALA A 11 23.51 -12.31 -33.85
N PHE A 12 24.29 -11.24 -33.69
CA PHE A 12 23.87 -10.06 -32.92
C PHE A 12 22.73 -9.28 -33.61
N GLY A 13 22.76 -9.16 -34.95
CA GLY A 13 21.67 -8.55 -35.72
C GLY A 13 20.38 -9.38 -35.68
N PHE A 14 20.48 -10.70 -35.74
CA PHE A 14 19.33 -11.62 -35.62
C PHE A 14 18.68 -11.55 -34.23
N PHE A 15 19.50 -11.54 -33.17
CA PHE A 15 19.03 -11.47 -31.78
C PHE A 15 18.30 -10.15 -31.50
N LYS A 16 18.76 -9.02 -32.08
CA LYS A 16 18.09 -7.72 -31.93
C LYS A 16 16.72 -7.68 -32.63
N ASN A 17 16.59 -8.35 -33.78
CA ASN A 17 15.35 -8.41 -34.53
C ASN A 17 14.31 -9.32 -33.85
N GLU A 18 14.73 -10.46 -33.31
CA GLU A 18 13.85 -11.38 -32.57
C GLU A 18 13.28 -10.74 -31.29
N GLN A 19 14.10 -9.96 -30.57
CA GLN A 19 13.63 -9.22 -29.39
C GLN A 19 12.67 -8.07 -29.77
N TYR A 20 12.89 -7.42 -30.91
CA TYR A 20 11.99 -6.38 -31.42
C TYR A 20 10.64 -6.95 -31.83
N GLU A 21 10.61 -8.09 -32.53
CA GLU A 21 9.36 -8.76 -32.88
C GLU A 21 8.60 -9.27 -31.66
N LYS A 22 9.30 -9.80 -30.64
CA LYS A 22 8.68 -10.14 -29.34
C LYS A 22 8.09 -8.92 -28.65
N LEU A 23 8.75 -7.77 -28.72
CA LEU A 23 8.24 -6.53 -28.14
C LEU A 23 6.97 -6.05 -28.87
N GLN A 24 6.98 -6.09 -30.21
CA GLN A 24 5.84 -5.72 -31.05
C GLN A 24 4.65 -6.65 -30.79
N SER A 25 4.87 -7.96 -30.74
CA SER A 25 3.83 -8.93 -30.41
C SER A 25 3.21 -8.67 -29.02
N ARG A 26 4.00 -8.27 -28.03
CA ARG A 26 3.49 -7.90 -26.70
C ARG A 26 2.68 -6.60 -26.73
N ILE A 27 3.07 -5.62 -27.53
CA ILE A 27 2.33 -4.36 -27.70
C ILE A 27 0.98 -4.63 -28.35
N THR A 28 0.95 -5.42 -29.43
CA THR A 28 -0.31 -5.78 -30.12
C THR A 28 -1.26 -6.56 -29.20
N ASN A 29 -0.76 -7.48 -28.39
CA ASN A 29 -1.56 -8.23 -27.43
C ASN A 29 -2.16 -7.29 -26.35
N MET A 30 -1.38 -6.31 -25.89
CA MET A 30 -1.89 -5.25 -25.00
C MET A 30 -2.99 -4.40 -25.67
N ASP A 31 -2.84 -4.03 -26.94
CA ASP A 31 -3.85 -3.25 -27.66
C ASP A 31 -5.16 -4.04 -27.86
N GLU A 32 -5.08 -5.35 -28.08
CA GLU A 32 -6.25 -6.24 -28.16
C GLU A 32 -6.98 -6.32 -26.82
N LEU A 33 -6.26 -6.53 -25.71
CA LEU A 33 -6.83 -6.52 -24.37
C LEU A 33 -7.47 -5.18 -24.02
N LEU A 34 -6.90 -4.07 -24.52
CA LEU A 34 -7.44 -2.73 -24.29
C LEU A 34 -8.76 -2.52 -25.04
N LYS A 35 -8.85 -2.99 -26.29
CA LYS A 35 -10.12 -2.98 -27.05
C LYS A 35 -11.19 -3.88 -26.43
N GLU A 36 -10.80 -5.04 -25.91
CA GLU A 36 -11.72 -5.96 -25.25
C GLU A 36 -12.27 -5.35 -23.94
N ALA A 37 -11.42 -4.67 -23.17
CA ALA A 37 -11.85 -3.92 -22.00
C ALA A 37 -12.79 -2.76 -22.37
N GLU A 38 -12.52 -2.02 -23.45
CA GLU A 38 -13.39 -0.95 -23.95
C GLU A 38 -14.76 -1.48 -24.44
N SER A 39 -14.79 -2.65 -25.10
CA SER A 39 -16.03 -3.30 -25.51
C SER A 39 -16.86 -3.77 -24.31
N CYS A 40 -16.23 -4.44 -23.33
CA CYS A 40 -16.90 -4.86 -22.11
C CYS A 40 -17.49 -3.66 -21.34
N LEU A 41 -16.79 -2.53 -21.36
CA LEU A 41 -17.24 -1.30 -20.71
C LEU A 41 -18.45 -0.69 -21.44
N ALA A 42 -18.46 -0.69 -22.77
CA ALA A 42 -19.61 -0.25 -23.56
C ALA A 42 -20.85 -1.14 -23.35
N ASP A 43 -20.66 -2.46 -23.24
CA ASP A 43 -21.74 -3.41 -22.97
C ASP A 43 -22.30 -3.27 -21.55
N LEU A 44 -21.43 -2.98 -20.56
CA LEU A 44 -21.83 -2.61 -19.20
C LEU A 44 -22.64 -1.29 -19.18
N GLU A 45 -22.18 -0.26 -19.89
CA GLU A 45 -22.88 1.03 -20.01
C GLU A 45 -24.26 0.89 -20.66
N ALA A 46 -24.40 -0.01 -21.63
CA ALA A 46 -25.66 -0.29 -22.32
C ALA A 46 -26.65 -1.11 -21.48
N GLY A 47 -26.17 -1.93 -20.54
CA GLY A 47 -26.99 -2.81 -19.69
C GLY A 47 -27.49 -2.21 -18.37
N MET A 48 -27.05 -1.00 -18.01
CA MET A 48 -27.27 -0.42 -16.67
C MET A 48 -28.46 0.54 -16.59
N CYS A 49 -29.28 0.38 -15.54
CA CYS A 49 -30.43 1.23 -15.22
C CYS A 49 -29.97 2.64 -14.73
N PHE A 50 -30.83 3.65 -14.78
CA PHE A 50 -30.46 5.06 -14.51
C PHE A 50 -29.75 5.28 -13.14
N LYS A 51 -30.06 4.49 -12.11
CA LYS A 51 -29.38 4.52 -10.79
C LYS A 51 -27.93 4.02 -10.80
N THR A 52 -27.55 3.24 -11.82
CA THR A 52 -26.21 2.64 -11.94
C THR A 52 -25.25 3.47 -12.80
N ARG A 53 -25.74 4.54 -13.46
CA ARG A 53 -24.90 5.49 -14.21
C ARG A 53 -24.12 6.45 -13.31
N GLU A 54 -24.71 6.86 -12.19
CA GLU A 54 -24.06 7.71 -11.17
C GLU A 54 -22.81 7.02 -10.58
N TRP A 55 -22.88 5.69 -10.47
CA TRP A 55 -21.82 4.81 -9.98
C TRP A 55 -20.66 4.68 -10.97
N PHE A 56 -20.98 4.58 -12.26
CA PHE A 56 -20.00 4.45 -13.32
C PHE A 56 -19.18 5.72 -13.48
N VAL A 57 -19.74 6.93 -13.38
CA VAL A 57 -18.99 8.16 -13.62
C VAL A 57 -17.88 8.41 -12.58
N ILE A 58 -18.04 8.02 -11.31
CA ILE A 58 -16.98 8.21 -10.30
C ILE A 58 -15.94 7.10 -10.36
N VAL A 59 -16.36 5.85 -10.57
CA VAL A 59 -15.44 4.73 -10.79
C VAL A 59 -14.69 4.92 -12.12
N LEU A 60 -15.34 5.39 -13.18
CA LEU A 60 -14.69 5.77 -14.45
C LEU A 60 -13.88 7.06 -14.33
N ILE A 61 -14.27 8.10 -13.59
CA ILE A 61 -13.40 9.29 -13.45
C ILE A 61 -12.18 8.94 -12.60
N GLY A 62 -12.32 8.08 -11.58
CA GLY A 62 -11.22 7.50 -10.83
C GLY A 62 -10.33 6.61 -11.68
N CYS A 63 -10.90 5.67 -12.44
CA CYS A 63 -10.15 4.72 -13.27
C CYS A 63 -9.63 5.31 -14.59
N LEU A 64 -10.35 6.23 -15.25
CA LEU A 64 -9.94 6.84 -16.52
C LEU A 64 -9.04 8.08 -16.36
N LYS A 65 -9.07 8.83 -15.25
CA LYS A 65 -7.94 9.77 -14.99
C LYS A 65 -6.67 9.04 -14.56
N LEU A 66 -6.79 7.78 -14.13
CA LEU A 66 -5.68 6.84 -13.91
C LEU A 66 -5.46 5.89 -15.11
N LYS A 67 -5.85 6.29 -16.34
CA LYS A 67 -5.38 5.66 -17.59
C LYS A 67 -3.85 5.86 -17.72
N LEU A 68 -3.04 5.15 -16.93
CA LEU A 68 -1.70 4.66 -17.29
C LEU A 68 -0.93 3.87 -16.19
N CYS A 69 -1.52 3.41 -15.08
CA CYS A 69 -0.72 2.64 -14.10
C CYS A 69 -1.00 1.13 -14.14
N PHE A 70 -0.13 0.48 -14.90
CA PHE A 70 0.08 -0.94 -15.10
C PHE A 70 0.35 -1.70 -13.78
N ILE A 71 -0.66 -2.17 -13.03
CA ILE A 71 -0.44 -3.13 -11.93
C ILE A 71 -1.65 -4.07 -11.76
N PRO A 72 -1.45 -5.40 -11.69
CA PRO A 72 -2.48 -6.35 -11.26
C PRO A 72 -2.50 -6.38 -9.72
N PHE A 73 -3.12 -5.39 -9.08
CA PHE A 73 -3.39 -5.43 -7.63
C PHE A 73 -4.83 -4.99 -7.38
N SER A 74 -5.50 -5.70 -6.47
CA SER A 74 -6.95 -5.85 -6.34
C SER A 74 -7.75 -4.55 -6.27
N PHE A 75 -8.94 -4.63 -6.86
CA PHE A 75 -10.07 -3.71 -6.79
C PHE A 75 -10.11 -2.93 -5.46
N THR A 76 -10.03 -1.60 -5.59
CA THR A 76 -10.28 -0.53 -4.58
C THR A 76 -10.30 -0.96 -3.11
N GLU A 77 -9.35 -0.46 -2.30
CA GLU A 77 -9.30 -0.67 -0.83
C GLU A 77 -10.47 -0.01 -0.06
N TRP A 78 -11.47 0.53 -0.77
CA TRP A 78 -12.66 1.16 -0.21
C TRP A 78 -13.95 0.65 -0.86
N GLU A 79 -15.02 0.68 -0.07
CA GLU A 79 -16.39 0.39 -0.47
C GLU A 79 -17.27 1.62 -0.18
N ILE A 80 -18.28 1.88 -1.01
CA ILE A 80 -19.23 2.96 -0.75
C ILE A 80 -20.38 2.39 0.06
N SER A 81 -20.57 2.90 1.27
CA SER A 81 -21.67 2.50 2.15
C SER A 81 -22.91 3.37 1.95
N GLU A 82 -22.73 4.66 1.71
CA GLU A 82 -23.82 5.61 1.46
C GLU A 82 -23.47 6.60 0.35
N TRP A 83 -24.45 6.92 -0.51
CA TRP A 83 -24.32 7.95 -1.53
C TRP A 83 -25.63 8.73 -1.62
N SER A 84 -25.59 10.03 -1.29
CA SER A 84 -26.76 10.92 -1.25
C SER A 84 -26.45 12.33 -1.76
N GLU A 85 -27.50 13.12 -2.00
CA GLU A 85 -27.41 14.52 -2.44
C GLU A 85 -26.51 15.40 -1.57
N ARG A 86 -26.39 15.06 -0.28
CA ARG A 86 -25.69 15.86 0.73
C ARG A 86 -24.41 15.23 1.22
N GLN A 87 -24.27 13.91 1.10
CA GLN A 87 -23.09 13.21 1.62
C GLN A 87 -22.78 11.93 0.85
N ALA A 88 -21.51 11.55 0.86
CA ALA A 88 -21.03 10.25 0.45
C ALA A 88 -20.18 9.66 1.57
N VAL A 89 -20.38 8.37 1.83
CA VAL A 89 -19.67 7.64 2.88
C VAL A 89 -18.90 6.49 2.24
N PHE A 90 -17.61 6.46 2.51
CA PHE A 90 -16.65 5.47 2.02
C PHE A 90 -16.05 4.72 3.20
N ASN A 91 -16.07 3.40 3.12
CA ASN A 91 -15.53 2.51 4.14
C ASN A 91 -14.21 1.92 3.67
N PHE A 92 -13.21 1.89 4.54
CA PHE A 92 -11.90 1.27 4.31
C PHE A 92 -11.64 0.18 5.35
N LEU A 93 -10.77 -0.78 5.02
CA LEU A 93 -10.37 -1.87 5.91
C LEU A 93 -11.56 -2.65 6.49
N HIS A 94 -12.46 -3.14 5.62
CA HIS A 94 -13.64 -3.91 6.04
C HIS A 94 -14.46 -3.16 7.10
N ASP A 95 -14.92 -1.95 6.77
CA ASP A 95 -15.74 -1.07 7.63
C ASP A 95 -15.07 -0.61 8.93
N SER A 96 -13.74 -0.75 9.06
CA SER A 96 -13.04 -0.30 10.27
C SER A 96 -12.73 1.19 10.26
N ILE A 97 -12.68 1.82 9.08
CA ILE A 97 -12.46 3.26 8.91
C ILE A 97 -13.53 3.80 7.98
N GLU A 98 -14.20 4.88 8.40
CA GLU A 98 -15.21 5.57 7.62
C GLU A 98 -14.68 6.93 7.17
N LEU A 99 -14.95 7.29 5.92
CA LEU A 99 -14.69 8.58 5.31
C LEU A 99 -16.02 9.17 4.88
N THR A 100 -16.41 10.28 5.51
CA THR A 100 -17.64 10.99 5.20
C THR A 100 -17.30 12.28 4.46
N VAL A 101 -17.89 12.45 3.29
CA VAL A 101 -17.72 13.58 2.38
C VAL A 101 -19.04 14.30 2.26
N GLU A 102 -19.15 15.51 2.81
CA GLU A 102 -20.35 16.32 2.69
C GLU A 102 -20.27 17.26 1.49
N PHE A 103 -21.33 17.29 0.68
CA PHE A 103 -21.43 18.13 -0.50
C PHE A 103 -22.20 19.41 -0.23
N GLU A 104 -21.87 20.47 -0.97
CA GLU A 104 -22.68 21.68 -0.98
C GLU A 104 -24.09 21.36 -1.52
N THR A 105 -25.09 21.94 -0.86
CA THR A 105 -26.50 21.81 -1.26
C THR A 105 -26.67 22.22 -2.72
N PRO A 106 -27.37 21.42 -3.55
CA PRO A 106 -27.49 21.72 -4.97
C PRO A 106 -28.26 23.03 -5.18
N LYS A 107 -27.80 23.87 -6.11
CA LYS A 107 -28.57 25.02 -6.59
C LYS A 107 -29.67 24.50 -7.52
N ASP A 108 -30.83 25.13 -7.46
CA ASP A 108 -32.06 24.69 -8.12
C ASP A 108 -31.82 24.37 -9.61
N GLY A 109 -32.07 23.12 -10.01
CA GLY A 109 -31.91 22.63 -11.39
C GLY A 109 -30.65 21.83 -11.73
N ASP A 110 -29.71 21.61 -10.80
CA ASP A 110 -28.49 20.81 -11.06
C ASP A 110 -28.78 19.29 -10.98
N VAL A 111 -28.40 18.54 -12.02
CA VAL A 111 -28.55 17.07 -12.07
C VAL A 111 -27.48 16.42 -11.21
N TYR A 112 -27.89 15.47 -10.38
CA TYR A 112 -27.05 14.83 -9.37
C TYR A 112 -25.81 14.15 -9.98
N GLY A 113 -24.63 14.40 -9.39
CA GLY A 113 -23.39 13.69 -9.72
C GLY A 113 -22.72 14.07 -11.05
N GLU A 114 -23.32 14.92 -11.89
CA GLU A 114 -22.77 15.25 -13.21
C GLU A 114 -21.77 16.42 -13.18
N ASN A 115 -21.81 17.28 -12.16
CA ASN A 115 -20.95 18.46 -12.10
C ASN A 115 -19.65 18.18 -11.31
N PRO A 116 -18.49 18.00 -11.97
CA PRO A 116 -17.20 17.78 -11.30
C PRO A 116 -16.74 18.99 -10.47
N SER A 117 -17.40 20.14 -10.64
CA SER A 117 -17.13 21.40 -9.94
C SER A 117 -17.87 21.51 -8.60
N ARG A 118 -18.66 20.51 -8.21
CA ARG A 118 -19.41 20.52 -6.94
C ARG A 118 -18.44 20.63 -5.77
N LYS A 119 -18.71 21.58 -4.88
CA LYS A 119 -17.85 21.83 -3.71
C LYS A 119 -18.12 20.82 -2.61
N ILE A 120 -17.03 20.47 -1.93
CA ILE A 120 -17.06 19.65 -0.72
C ILE A 120 -17.04 20.61 0.48
N VAL A 121 -18.03 20.48 1.35
CA VAL A 121 -18.21 21.31 2.55
C VAL A 121 -17.32 20.78 3.67
N SER A 122 -17.31 19.47 3.85
CA SER A 122 -16.51 18.82 4.87
C SER A 122 -16.03 17.44 4.42
N LEU A 123 -14.90 17.03 4.98
CA LEU A 123 -14.31 15.72 4.76
C LEU A 123 -13.81 15.25 6.13
N SER A 124 -14.44 14.20 6.67
CA SER A 124 -14.14 13.64 7.99
C SER A 124 -13.77 12.17 7.88
N PHE A 125 -12.88 11.74 8.77
CA PHE A 125 -12.50 10.34 8.92
C PHE A 125 -12.82 9.90 10.34
N GLU A 126 -13.45 8.73 10.48
CA GLU A 126 -13.82 8.14 11.75
C GLU A 126 -13.30 6.70 11.86
N SER A 127 -12.87 6.31 13.06
CA SER A 127 -12.47 4.93 13.34
C SER A 127 -13.64 4.20 13.98
N LEU A 128 -13.99 3.05 13.41
CA LEU A 128 -15.04 2.17 13.90
C LEU A 128 -14.48 0.91 14.59
N LEU A 129 -13.17 0.85 14.81
CA LEU A 129 -12.53 -0.29 15.47
C LEU A 129 -12.72 -0.24 16.99
N ASP A 130 -13.12 -1.37 17.54
CA ASP A 130 -13.13 -1.60 18.98
C ASP A 130 -11.72 -1.94 19.47
N GLU A 131 -10.98 -0.94 19.97
CA GLU A 131 -9.60 -1.09 20.45
C GLU A 131 -9.44 -2.15 21.56
N GLU A 132 -10.50 -2.44 22.33
CA GLU A 132 -10.44 -3.42 23.42
C GLU A 132 -10.52 -4.86 22.90
N LYS A 133 -11.21 -5.07 21.77
CA LYS A 133 -11.42 -6.41 21.18
C LYS A 133 -10.48 -6.70 20.01
N ALA A 134 -9.94 -5.68 19.38
CA ALA A 134 -9.15 -5.84 18.16
C ALA A 134 -7.72 -6.36 18.44
N PRO A 135 -7.13 -7.10 17.49
CA PRO A 135 -5.72 -7.47 17.55
C PRO A 135 -4.80 -6.23 17.59
N LEU A 136 -3.66 -6.34 18.27
CA LEU A 136 -2.66 -5.26 18.35
C LEU A 136 -2.16 -4.83 16.95
N SER A 137 -2.10 -5.77 16.00
CA SER A 137 -1.80 -5.48 14.59
C SER A 137 -2.79 -4.48 13.99
N SER A 138 -4.09 -4.70 14.21
CA SER A 138 -5.18 -3.88 13.68
C SER A 138 -5.20 -2.49 14.32
N CYS A 139 -5.03 -2.42 15.65
CA CYS A 139 -4.96 -1.15 16.38
C CYS A 139 -3.78 -0.29 15.89
N LEU A 140 -2.61 -0.91 15.65
CA LEU A 140 -1.45 -0.20 15.12
C LEU A 140 -1.67 0.30 13.69
N VAL A 141 -2.24 -0.54 12.81
CA VAL A 141 -2.52 -0.16 11.42
C VAL A 141 -3.41 1.07 11.38
N GLN A 142 -4.49 1.09 12.15
CA GLN A 142 -5.36 2.25 12.21
C GLN A 142 -4.67 3.48 12.77
N ARG A 143 -3.90 3.33 13.85
CA ARG A 143 -3.16 4.44 14.44
C ARG A 143 -2.22 5.11 13.45
N LEU A 144 -1.52 4.32 12.62
CA LEU A 144 -0.66 4.84 11.57
C LEU A 144 -1.44 5.54 10.44
N ILE A 145 -2.62 5.02 10.08
CA ILE A 145 -3.50 5.65 9.09
C ILE A 145 -4.02 6.99 9.63
N PHE A 146 -4.47 7.05 10.88
CA PHE A 146 -4.92 8.31 11.49
C PHE A 146 -3.77 9.30 11.71
N GLN A 147 -2.56 8.82 11.97
CA GLN A 147 -1.37 9.68 11.98
C GLN A 147 -1.09 10.28 10.59
N PHE A 148 -1.31 9.52 9.51
CA PHE A 148 -1.27 10.06 8.15
C PHE A 148 -2.37 11.10 7.92
N ILE A 149 -3.61 10.76 8.24
CA ILE A 149 -4.76 11.65 8.04
C ILE A 149 -4.56 12.97 8.79
N GLY A 150 -4.10 12.90 10.04
CA GLY A 150 -3.79 14.08 10.85
C GLY A 150 -2.60 14.89 10.32
N SER A 151 -1.58 14.25 9.74
CA SER A 151 -0.41 14.97 9.20
C SER A 151 -0.70 15.70 7.89
N GLN A 152 -1.74 15.27 7.15
CA GLN A 152 -2.14 15.92 5.90
C GLN A 152 -2.85 17.28 6.13
N GLY A 153 -3.18 17.67 7.36
CA GLY A 153 -3.83 18.96 7.66
C GLY A 153 -5.30 19.00 7.24
N CYS A 154 -5.79 20.17 6.83
CA CYS A 154 -7.18 20.36 6.40
C CYS A 154 -7.43 19.70 5.04
N TRP A 155 -8.06 18.52 5.05
CA TRP A 155 -8.44 17.80 3.83
C TRP A 155 -9.39 18.59 2.93
N GLN A 156 -10.17 19.51 3.50
CA GLN A 156 -11.05 20.41 2.75
C GLN A 156 -10.26 21.34 1.80
N GLU A 157 -9.08 21.79 2.20
CA GLU A 157 -8.22 22.63 1.35
C GLU A 157 -7.60 21.83 0.20
N LYS A 158 -7.31 20.54 0.44
CA LYS A 158 -6.77 19.61 -0.56
C LYS A 158 -7.83 19.11 -1.54
N CYS A 159 -9.08 19.04 -1.10
CA CYS A 159 -10.20 18.54 -1.88
C CYS A 159 -11.36 19.54 -1.90
N PRO A 160 -11.18 20.72 -2.54
CA PRO A 160 -12.22 21.75 -2.55
C PRO A 160 -13.43 21.36 -3.42
N THR A 161 -13.23 20.44 -4.37
CA THR A 161 -14.25 20.04 -5.35
C THR A 161 -14.20 18.54 -5.64
N LEU A 162 -15.32 17.98 -6.10
CA LEU A 162 -15.51 16.56 -6.37
C LEU A 162 -14.45 15.97 -7.33
N GLN A 163 -13.93 16.76 -8.28
CA GLN A 163 -12.86 16.32 -9.19
C GLN A 163 -11.55 15.87 -8.49
N TYR A 164 -11.29 16.32 -7.27
CA TYR A 164 -10.10 15.93 -6.48
C TYR A 164 -10.36 14.74 -5.57
N LEU A 165 -11.62 14.35 -5.38
CA LEU A 165 -11.99 13.23 -4.52
C LEU A 165 -11.34 11.91 -4.95
N PRO A 166 -11.27 11.54 -6.25
CA PRO A 166 -10.59 10.32 -6.65
C PRO A 166 -9.09 10.30 -6.31
N GLN A 167 -8.43 11.47 -6.33
CA GLN A 167 -7.02 11.58 -5.94
C GLN A 167 -6.85 11.36 -4.43
N VAL A 168 -7.72 11.96 -3.62
CA VAL A 168 -7.73 11.72 -2.17
C VAL A 168 -7.99 10.26 -1.84
N LEU A 169 -8.99 9.65 -2.47
CA LEU A 169 -9.30 8.24 -2.30
C LEU A 169 -8.11 7.37 -2.68
N HIS A 170 -7.39 7.69 -3.76
CA HIS A 170 -6.19 6.99 -4.17
C HIS A 170 -5.06 7.11 -3.13
N ASP A 171 -4.76 8.33 -2.67
CA ASP A 171 -3.69 8.60 -1.72
C ASP A 171 -3.95 7.89 -0.39
N VAL A 172 -5.20 7.93 0.11
CA VAL A 172 -5.61 7.21 1.31
C VAL A 172 -5.53 5.70 1.09
N SER A 173 -6.04 5.19 -0.05
CA SER A 173 -5.96 3.75 -0.38
C SER A 173 -4.53 3.24 -0.39
N LEU A 174 -3.59 4.03 -0.90
CA LEU A 174 -2.18 3.66 -0.94
C LEU A 174 -1.59 3.50 0.47
N VAL A 175 -1.93 4.42 1.37
CA VAL A 175 -1.48 4.35 2.78
C VAL A 175 -2.16 3.20 3.51
N VAL A 176 -3.48 3.04 3.34
CA VAL A 176 -4.26 1.95 3.91
C VAL A 176 -3.68 0.60 3.49
N SER A 177 -3.43 0.39 2.19
CA SER A 177 -2.86 -0.85 1.66
C SER A 177 -1.48 -1.16 2.27
N ARG A 178 -0.60 -0.14 2.35
CA ARG A 178 0.73 -0.29 2.97
C ARG A 178 0.65 -0.65 4.45
N CYS A 179 -0.25 -0.02 5.18
CA CYS A 179 -0.45 -0.31 6.60
C CYS A 179 -1.09 -1.70 6.79
N ARG A 180 -2.05 -2.10 5.95
CA ARG A 180 -2.62 -3.47 5.96
C ARG A 180 -1.53 -4.53 5.82
N ILE A 181 -0.63 -4.36 4.85
CA ILE A 181 0.52 -5.26 4.66
C ILE A 181 1.39 -5.31 5.92
N LEU A 182 1.64 -4.18 6.58
CA LEU A 182 2.37 -4.15 7.86
C LEU A 182 1.64 -4.95 8.95
N GLY A 183 0.32 -4.83 9.05
CA GLY A 183 -0.49 -5.64 9.96
C GLY A 183 -0.31 -7.14 9.73
N GLU A 184 -0.35 -7.57 8.46
CA GLU A 184 -0.09 -8.97 8.08
C GLU A 184 1.36 -9.40 8.38
N GLU A 185 2.33 -8.50 8.28
CA GLU A 185 3.72 -8.79 8.66
C GLU A 185 3.86 -9.05 10.16
N ILE A 186 3.17 -8.25 10.98
CA ILE A 186 3.15 -8.36 12.44
C ILE A 186 2.51 -9.67 12.87
N GLU A 187 1.32 -10.00 12.36
CA GLU A 187 0.65 -11.27 12.68
C GLU A 187 1.49 -12.49 12.27
N PHE A 188 2.20 -12.38 11.15
CA PHE A 188 3.15 -13.41 10.74
C PHE A 188 4.29 -13.56 11.73
N LEU A 189 4.84 -12.46 12.25
CA LEU A 189 5.93 -12.51 13.24
C LEU A 189 5.44 -13.00 14.61
N GLU A 190 4.21 -12.73 15.01
CA GLU A 190 3.63 -13.33 16.22
C GLU A 190 3.54 -14.84 16.09
N ARG A 191 3.11 -15.33 14.93
CA ARG A 191 2.88 -16.76 14.70
C ARG A 191 4.16 -17.54 14.37
N TRP A 192 5.10 -16.92 13.66
CA TRP A 192 6.29 -17.59 13.11
C TRP A 192 7.62 -17.01 13.61
N GLY A 193 7.59 -16.00 14.48
CA GLY A 193 8.79 -15.31 15.00
C GLY A 193 9.81 -16.25 15.64
N GLY A 194 9.36 -17.32 16.29
CA GLY A 194 10.26 -18.31 16.90
C GLY A 194 11.27 -18.92 15.92
N LYS A 195 10.92 -19.04 14.63
CA LYS A 195 11.85 -19.51 13.58
C LYS A 195 13.04 -18.57 13.37
N TYR A 196 12.88 -17.31 13.74
CA TYR A 196 13.88 -16.25 13.58
C TYR A 196 14.61 -15.92 14.89
N ASN A 197 14.49 -16.75 15.93
CA ASN A 197 14.95 -16.47 17.30
C ASN A 197 14.28 -15.21 17.91
N LEU A 198 13.11 -14.83 17.41
CA LEU A 198 12.26 -13.81 18.03
C LEU A 198 11.48 -14.47 19.17
N LEU A 199 11.83 -14.10 20.40
CA LEU A 199 11.26 -14.68 21.61
C LEU A 199 9.93 -14.02 21.98
N LYS A 200 9.85 -12.69 21.83
CA LYS A 200 8.68 -11.90 22.18
C LYS A 200 8.57 -10.71 21.24
N MET A 201 7.34 -10.32 20.95
CA MET A 201 7.01 -9.08 20.27
C MET A 201 5.98 -8.34 21.12
N ASP A 202 6.16 -7.03 21.27
CA ASP A 202 5.22 -6.13 21.92
C ASP A 202 5.07 -4.86 21.06
N ILE A 203 3.89 -4.23 21.11
CA ILE A 203 3.63 -2.97 20.42
C ILE A 203 3.22 -1.96 21.49
N ILE A 204 3.93 -0.83 21.57
CA ILE A 204 3.58 0.28 22.44
C ILE A 204 3.41 1.51 21.56
N ASP A 205 2.17 1.95 21.43
CA ASP A 205 1.76 3.01 20.52
C ASP A 205 2.14 2.76 19.05
N THR A 206 3.24 3.34 18.58
CA THR A 206 3.81 3.14 17.24
C THR A 206 5.16 2.44 17.28
N ASP A 207 5.67 2.12 18.48
CA ASP A 207 6.94 1.47 18.69
C ASP A 207 6.78 -0.04 18.77
N LEU A 208 7.34 -0.73 17.79
CA LEU A 208 7.39 -2.18 17.73
C LEU A 208 8.64 -2.69 18.45
N LYS A 209 8.45 -3.40 19.56
CA LYS A 209 9.51 -4.01 20.36
C LYS A 209 9.67 -5.48 20.01
N LEU A 210 10.88 -5.84 19.61
CA LEU A 210 11.26 -7.18 19.18
C LEU A 210 12.36 -7.71 20.09
N LEU A 211 12.06 -8.72 20.90
CA LEU A 211 13.03 -9.37 21.78
C LEU A 211 13.65 -10.58 21.08
N PHE A 212 14.92 -10.47 20.70
CA PHE A 212 15.70 -11.56 20.13
C PHE A 212 16.48 -12.28 21.21
N SER A 213 16.53 -13.61 21.12
CA SER A 213 17.31 -14.46 22.03
C SER A 213 17.83 -15.69 21.31
N SER A 214 19.15 -15.84 21.25
CA SER A 214 19.81 -16.99 20.65
C SER A 214 20.93 -17.47 21.57
N SER A 215 20.86 -18.74 21.99
CA SER A 215 21.94 -19.39 22.74
C SER A 215 23.15 -19.69 21.86
N THR A 216 22.93 -20.02 20.58
CA THR A 216 23.99 -20.35 19.62
C THR A 216 24.88 -19.16 19.32
N ALA A 217 24.30 -17.96 19.21
CA ALA A 217 25.03 -16.72 19.04
C ALA A 217 25.43 -16.06 20.38
N TYR A 218 25.10 -16.68 21.51
CA TYR A 218 25.26 -16.13 22.86
C TYR A 218 24.79 -14.67 22.95
N ALA A 219 23.58 -14.40 22.44
CA ALA A 219 23.06 -13.05 22.32
C ALA A 219 21.60 -12.93 22.75
N LYS A 220 21.31 -11.84 23.46
CA LYS A 220 19.95 -11.43 23.81
C LYS A 220 19.88 -9.91 23.76
N PHE A 221 18.98 -9.38 22.94
CA PHE A 221 18.81 -7.94 22.80
C PHE A 221 17.37 -7.63 22.41
N GLU A 222 16.94 -6.43 22.77
CA GLU A 222 15.65 -5.87 22.40
C GLU A 222 15.86 -4.82 21.32
N LEU A 223 15.14 -4.93 20.22
CA LEU A 223 15.14 -3.95 19.14
C LEU A 223 13.79 -3.23 19.17
N THR A 224 13.81 -1.92 19.33
CA THR A 224 12.59 -1.10 19.21
C THR A 224 12.64 -0.37 17.88
N LEU A 225 11.61 -0.56 17.04
CA LEU A 225 11.43 0.09 15.74
C LEU A 225 10.29 1.10 15.84
N SER A 226 10.56 2.37 15.58
CA SER A 226 9.51 3.40 15.58
C SER A 226 8.85 3.46 14.21
N LEU A 227 7.61 2.99 14.12
CA LEU A 227 6.84 2.95 12.89
C LEU A 227 6.20 4.31 12.61
N SER A 228 5.99 4.61 11.33
CA SER A 228 5.30 5.83 10.88
C SER A 228 4.46 5.52 9.64
N SER A 229 3.57 6.46 9.30
CA SER A 229 2.74 6.38 8.09
C SER A 229 3.50 6.32 6.78
N HIS A 230 4.80 6.64 6.78
CA HIS A 230 5.67 6.53 5.60
C HIS A 230 6.20 5.11 5.37
N TYR A 231 5.94 4.17 6.27
CA TYR A 231 6.28 2.76 6.08
C TYR A 231 5.64 2.21 4.78
N PRO A 232 6.33 1.35 4.01
CA PRO A 232 7.72 0.88 4.15
C PRO A 232 8.73 1.72 3.33
N SER A 233 8.41 2.97 2.99
CA SER A 233 9.16 3.77 2.01
C SER A 233 10.41 4.45 2.58
N ALA A 234 10.55 4.49 3.91
CA ALA A 234 11.68 5.11 4.61
C ALA A 234 12.32 4.12 5.58
N SER A 235 13.62 4.31 5.85
CA SER A 235 14.31 3.58 6.90
C SER A 235 13.70 3.90 8.26
N LEU A 236 13.47 2.87 9.07
CA LEU A 236 12.86 3.02 10.39
C LEU A 236 13.90 3.48 11.42
N PRO A 237 13.63 4.55 12.19
CA PRO A 237 14.38 4.84 13.39
C PRO A 237 14.31 3.65 14.34
N PHE A 238 15.43 3.32 14.98
CA PHE A 238 15.49 2.18 15.87
C PHE A 238 16.39 2.44 17.08
N THR A 239 16.10 1.72 18.17
CA THR A 239 16.94 1.69 19.37
C THR A 239 17.22 0.25 19.78
N VAL A 240 18.37 0.02 20.42
CA VAL A 240 18.84 -1.32 20.78
C VAL A 240 19.07 -1.40 22.29
N GLY A 241 18.27 -2.22 22.95
CA GLY A 241 18.43 -2.61 24.35
C GLY A 241 19.26 -3.88 24.47
N LYS A 242 20.58 -3.76 24.52
CA LYS A 242 21.50 -4.90 24.71
C LYS A 242 21.32 -5.53 26.10
N ARG A 243 21.17 -6.86 26.17
CA ARG A 243 21.09 -7.61 27.43
C ARG A 243 22.25 -8.59 27.61
N ILE A 244 22.54 -9.38 26.57
CA ILE A 244 23.58 -10.43 26.57
C ILE A 244 24.27 -10.44 25.20
N GLY A 245 25.57 -10.74 25.18
CA GLY A 245 26.38 -10.86 23.96
C GLY A 245 27.08 -9.56 23.60
N ASN A 246 27.63 -9.48 22.38
CA ASN A 246 28.34 -8.29 21.89
C ASN A 246 27.52 -7.42 20.94
N ILE A 247 26.39 -7.93 20.42
CA ILE A 247 25.52 -7.22 19.47
C ILE A 247 24.98 -5.93 20.09
N GLY A 248 25.33 -4.81 19.48
CA GLY A 248 24.87 -3.48 19.82
C GLY A 248 24.25 -2.76 18.64
N HIS A 249 24.21 -1.43 18.73
CA HIS A 249 23.61 -0.57 17.72
C HIS A 249 24.36 -0.63 16.38
N GLU A 250 25.69 -0.70 16.40
CA GLU A 250 26.52 -0.68 15.19
C GLU A 250 26.31 -1.93 14.32
N GLU A 251 26.31 -3.12 14.92
CA GLU A 251 26.10 -4.38 14.18
C GLU A 251 24.71 -4.45 13.58
N ILE A 252 23.69 -4.01 14.34
CA ILE A 252 22.31 -3.97 13.85
C ILE A 252 22.18 -2.94 12.73
N SER A 253 22.75 -1.75 12.88
CA SER A 253 22.78 -0.72 11.84
C SER A 253 23.43 -1.23 10.54
N ALA A 254 24.54 -1.96 10.65
CA ALA A 254 25.24 -2.55 9.52
C ALA A 254 24.40 -3.63 8.79
N VAL A 255 23.49 -4.30 9.48
CA VAL A 255 22.54 -5.25 8.87
C VAL A 255 21.36 -4.50 8.25
N LEU A 256 20.75 -3.57 8.97
CA LEU A 256 19.56 -2.84 8.51
C LEU A 256 19.85 -1.98 7.27
N SER A 257 21.04 -1.39 7.18
CA SER A 257 21.47 -0.62 6.00
C SER A 257 21.53 -1.44 4.71
N LYS A 258 21.61 -2.77 4.79
CA LYS A 258 21.60 -3.68 3.64
C LYS A 258 20.19 -4.11 3.22
N VAL A 259 19.17 -3.84 4.05
CA VAL A 259 17.80 -4.28 3.79
C VAL A 259 17.11 -3.24 2.88
N PRO A 260 16.65 -3.63 1.69
CA PRO A 260 15.94 -2.70 0.82
C PRO A 260 14.57 -2.37 1.38
N VAL A 261 14.27 -1.08 1.46
CA VAL A 261 12.94 -0.52 1.77
C VAL A 261 11.91 -0.99 0.72
N GLY A 262 10.65 -1.11 1.13
CA GLY A 262 9.56 -1.57 0.25
C GLY A 262 8.76 -2.75 0.81
N TYR A 263 7.95 -3.40 -0.03
CA TYR A 263 7.02 -4.48 0.34
C TYR A 263 7.68 -5.54 1.24
N HIS A 264 7.10 -5.92 2.37
CA HIS A 264 7.68 -6.87 3.35
C HIS A 264 9.00 -6.45 4.04
N TYR A 265 9.19 -5.14 4.28
CA TYR A 265 10.42 -4.62 4.88
C TYR A 265 10.69 -5.18 6.28
N LEU A 266 9.68 -5.28 7.14
CA LEU A 266 9.81 -5.76 8.50
C LEU A 266 10.20 -7.25 8.52
N ARG A 267 9.55 -8.10 7.71
CA ARG A 267 9.91 -9.51 7.58
C ARG A 267 11.33 -9.70 7.06
N ARG A 268 11.75 -8.92 6.06
CA ARG A 268 13.12 -8.94 5.56
C ARG A 268 14.13 -8.48 6.60
N THR A 269 13.77 -7.49 7.41
CA THR A 269 14.59 -6.99 8.52
C THR A 269 14.84 -8.09 9.54
N VAL A 270 13.77 -8.72 10.04
CA VAL A 270 13.87 -9.83 11.01
C VAL A 270 14.65 -11.01 10.43
N SER A 271 14.41 -11.35 9.16
CA SER A 271 15.15 -12.41 8.46
C SER A 271 16.64 -12.10 8.34
N SER A 272 16.99 -10.85 8.04
CA SER A 272 18.39 -10.42 7.89
C SER A 272 19.12 -10.41 9.23
N ILE A 273 18.46 -9.96 10.31
CA ILE A 273 19.01 -10.04 11.67
C ILE A 273 19.26 -11.49 12.05
N HIS A 274 18.30 -12.37 11.80
CA HIS A 274 18.44 -13.79 12.08
C HIS A 274 19.65 -14.40 11.36
N GLN A 275 19.75 -14.20 10.05
CA GLN A 275 20.81 -14.78 9.22
C GLN A 275 22.21 -14.22 9.51
N ASN A 276 22.33 -12.92 9.77
CA ASN A 276 23.64 -12.28 9.91
C ASN A 276 24.15 -12.24 11.36
N LEU A 277 23.25 -12.20 12.35
CA LEU A 277 23.63 -11.96 13.74
C LEU A 277 23.31 -13.12 14.68
N LEU A 278 22.33 -13.96 14.34
CA LEU A 278 21.83 -15.01 15.26
C LEU A 278 22.13 -16.44 14.77
N GLN A 279 22.45 -16.61 13.49
CA GLN A 279 23.04 -17.83 12.95
C GLN A 279 24.56 -17.75 13.05
N LEU A 280 25.20 -18.87 13.40
CA LEU A 280 26.65 -18.99 13.35
C LEU A 280 27.11 -18.89 11.89
N PRO A 281 28.24 -18.21 11.59
CA PRO A 281 28.89 -18.40 10.31
C PRO A 281 29.24 -19.88 10.17
N SER A 282 28.91 -20.45 9.01
CA SER A 282 29.28 -21.83 8.64
C SER A 282 30.79 -21.95 8.46
#